data_AF-A0A146GBU9-F1
#
_entry.id   AF-A0A146GBU9-F1
#
_cell.length_a   1.000
_cell.length_b   1.000
_cell.length_c   1.000
_cell.angle_alpha   90.00
_cell.angle_beta   90.00
_cell.angle_gamma   90.00
#
_symmetry.space_group_name_H-M   'P 1'
#
loop_
_entity.id
_entity.type
_entity.pdbx_description
1 polymer ?
#
loop_
_entity_poly.entity_id
_entity_poly.type
_entity_poly.pdbx_seq_one_letter_code
_entity_poly.pdbx_strand_id
1 'polypeptide(L)'
;MRISSPLAILAVFSVAQSLIAQAPSPAPAPPKALIRNGGFELSRTREDLWDGVDAAGFLAGDREQVPVLMTSGTVADSSMPVSVQVADMNGDSLPDIVTMDPTGYMRIYFNQGTKTEPKFTTAEIVPIFLTRSWIPSPDRRGGVLPPTVRLAPRFALYDSQRSGKNDLYIGNYWGEVLFLKNDGSGAKPDFRQPSDINKIVVPTAKGSNTKWGNVFSPAVWDWNRDGKEDLLLGEGSYSANNIHLLINSGSPARPVFEETNRTVIAFGDGREQLSPTVVDYNGDGLPDLLVTERTGKIALHLNDGKPWKPGVELPFTSFLSAGGSTGTPISLGGISTITTGDLNGDGLFDIVVGKTNGRVAVIYNTGTKTEPKWGQPVELKGDAGTKPFRLPSGWDISYGLERGNFYGYMNVVTAADDPDANPPEGKACLKVGYVPSPNKVMAPPAANSYSGSLDPKVEHKKADPAGEDRAVEVMRVMPANTFLLRVYGVPLKVEKSYTISFKVKGSGLSGGQVMAAWNITRKLSDDRKIEGGSRGDVKIIRNVLEESGSIEAPFSAGPAWADVSKDFRLSVKDRKLNDPTTQSSGAIEIMFTLSPGAGTVYFDDFKLTEK
;
A
#
# COMPACT_ATOMS: atom_id res chain seq x y z
N MET A 1 79.77 60.53 -65.95
CA MET A 1 80.58 61.10 -64.86
C MET A 1 79.88 60.76 -63.54
N ARG A 2 80.50 59.92 -62.70
CA ARG A 2 80.26 59.58 -61.26
C ARG A 2 78.80 59.31 -60.78
N ILE A 3 78.43 58.05 -60.49
CA ILE A 3 78.44 57.29 -59.20
C ILE A 3 77.36 57.73 -58.19
N SER A 4 76.36 56.88 -57.92
CA SER A 4 76.13 56.16 -56.65
C SER A 4 74.80 55.35 -56.64
N SER A 5 74.88 54.09 -56.17
CA SER A 5 73.78 53.11 -55.91
C SER A 5 73.32 53.18 -54.42
N PRO A 6 72.45 52.31 -53.84
CA PRO A 6 71.69 51.17 -54.40
C PRO A 6 70.23 50.91 -53.85
N LEU A 7 69.63 49.80 -54.32
CA LEU A 7 68.63 48.89 -53.69
C LEU A 7 67.14 49.28 -53.57
N ALA A 8 66.26 48.56 -54.29
CA ALA A 8 65.25 47.62 -53.73
C ALA A 8 64.25 47.15 -54.82
N ILE A 9 64.07 45.84 -54.95
CA ILE A 9 63.12 45.17 -55.86
C ILE A 9 61.77 45.02 -55.15
N LEU A 10 60.69 45.54 -55.73
CA LEU A 10 59.32 45.37 -55.22
C LEU A 10 58.51 44.53 -56.23
N ALA A 11 58.12 43.31 -55.81
CA ALA A 11 57.23 42.42 -56.55
C ALA A 11 55.76 42.76 -56.21
N VAL A 12 54.95 42.96 -57.25
CA VAL A 12 53.50 43.22 -57.14
C VAL A 12 52.76 41.89 -57.32
N PHE A 13 52.08 41.42 -56.28
CA PHE A 13 51.13 40.31 -56.35
C PHE A 13 49.70 40.87 -56.45
N SER A 14 48.96 40.53 -57.51
CA SER A 14 47.51 40.72 -57.59
C SER A 14 46.79 39.41 -57.23
N VAL A 15 46.06 39.39 -56.12
CA VAL A 15 45.21 38.28 -55.69
C VAL A 15 43.75 38.63 -55.97
N ALA A 16 43.08 37.79 -56.75
CA ALA A 16 41.63 37.85 -56.97
C ALA A 16 40.89 37.50 -55.67
N GLN A 17 40.00 38.38 -55.20
CA GLN A 17 39.11 38.11 -54.09
C GLN A 17 37.95 37.23 -54.56
N SER A 18 37.90 36.00 -54.06
CA SER A 18 36.72 35.13 -54.13
C SER A 18 35.72 35.55 -53.04
N LEU A 19 34.52 35.95 -53.45
CA LEU A 19 33.36 36.06 -52.56
C LEU A 19 32.88 34.65 -52.20
N ILE A 20 33.39 34.13 -51.09
CA ILE A 20 32.84 32.92 -50.45
C ILE A 20 31.61 33.36 -49.67
N ALA A 21 30.42 32.99 -50.16
CA ALA A 21 29.20 33.04 -49.36
C ALA A 21 29.40 32.14 -48.13
N GLN A 22 29.27 32.70 -46.92
CA GLN A 22 29.18 31.90 -45.71
C GLN A 22 28.01 30.91 -45.88
N ALA A 23 28.31 29.62 -45.79
CA ALA A 23 27.27 28.61 -45.64
C ALA A 23 26.40 28.99 -44.42
N PRO A 24 25.06 28.90 -44.50
CA PRO A 24 24.21 29.14 -43.35
C PRO A 24 24.71 28.25 -42.20
N SER A 25 24.83 28.83 -41.00
CA SER A 25 25.16 28.04 -39.81
C SER A 25 24.26 26.81 -39.78
N PRO A 26 24.80 25.61 -39.50
CA PRO A 26 23.98 24.42 -39.37
C PRO A 26 22.85 24.74 -38.41
N ALA A 27 21.61 24.44 -38.80
CA ALA A 27 20.47 24.58 -37.92
C ALA A 27 20.83 23.92 -36.57
N PRO A 28 20.56 24.57 -35.43
CA PRO A 28 20.87 23.98 -34.13
C PRO A 28 20.26 22.57 -34.10
N ALA A 29 21.06 21.59 -33.69
CA ALA A 29 20.59 20.22 -33.58
C ALA A 29 19.27 20.21 -32.79
N PRO A 30 18.26 19.44 -33.22
CA PRO A 30 16.97 19.46 -32.55
C PRO A 30 17.18 19.14 -31.07
N PRO A 31 16.52 19.88 -30.17
CA PRO A 31 16.76 19.72 -28.75
C PRO A 31 16.51 18.27 -28.31
N LYS A 32 17.47 17.67 -27.63
CA LYS A 32 17.38 16.26 -27.20
C LYS A 32 16.40 16.15 -26.03
N ALA A 33 15.26 15.50 -26.23
CA ALA A 33 14.36 15.12 -25.14
C ALA A 33 15.05 14.07 -24.25
N LEU A 34 15.15 14.38 -22.95
CA LEU A 34 15.83 13.55 -21.96
C LEU A 34 14.87 12.63 -21.19
N ILE A 35 13.57 12.96 -21.18
CA ILE A 35 12.52 12.09 -20.64
C ILE A 35 12.09 11.09 -21.72
N ARG A 36 11.98 9.82 -21.33
CA ARG A 36 11.41 8.76 -22.15
C ARG A 36 9.92 8.63 -21.85
N ASN A 37 9.12 8.28 -22.85
CA ASN A 37 7.68 8.04 -22.70
C ASN A 37 6.90 9.24 -22.12
N GLY A 38 7.18 10.45 -22.64
CA GLY A 38 6.54 11.70 -22.23
C GLY A 38 5.10 11.87 -22.74
N GLY A 39 4.76 11.24 -23.86
CA GLY A 39 3.39 11.14 -24.40
C GLY A 39 2.64 9.88 -23.91
N PHE A 40 3.23 9.15 -22.96
CA PHE A 40 2.63 7.98 -22.31
C PHE A 40 2.16 6.85 -23.23
N GLU A 41 2.73 6.72 -24.44
CA GLU A 41 2.33 5.69 -25.40
C GLU A 41 2.70 4.27 -24.94
N LEU A 42 3.69 4.15 -24.05
CA LEU A 42 4.08 2.90 -23.43
C LEU A 42 3.46 2.80 -22.03
N SER A 43 2.76 1.70 -21.78
CA SER A 43 2.15 1.43 -20.48
C SER A 43 2.30 -0.03 -20.08
N ARG A 44 2.10 -0.29 -18.79
CA ARG A 44 2.00 -1.63 -18.21
C ARG A 44 0.66 -1.78 -17.52
N THR A 45 0.09 -2.97 -17.58
CA THR A 45 -1.20 -3.24 -16.95
C THR A 45 -1.05 -3.40 -15.44
N ARG A 46 -1.98 -2.84 -14.68
CA ARG A 46 -2.18 -3.07 -13.25
C ARG A 46 -3.65 -3.38 -13.00
N GLU A 47 -3.91 -4.37 -12.16
CA GLU A 47 -5.28 -4.71 -11.74
C GLU A 47 -5.97 -3.53 -11.04
N ASP A 48 -7.27 -3.38 -11.26
CA ASP A 48 -8.14 -2.47 -10.53
C ASP A 48 -8.96 -3.29 -9.55
N LEU A 49 -8.80 -3.03 -8.25
CA LEU A 49 -9.47 -3.76 -7.17
C LEU A 49 -10.35 -2.84 -6.32
N TRP A 50 -10.73 -1.67 -6.85
CA TRP A 50 -11.65 -0.77 -6.16
C TRP A 50 -13.05 -1.38 -6.01
N ASP A 51 -13.48 -2.18 -6.97
CA ASP A 51 -14.74 -2.92 -6.95
C ASP A 51 -14.62 -4.28 -6.23
N GLY A 52 -13.43 -4.64 -5.77
CA GLY A 52 -13.17 -5.90 -5.08
C GLY A 52 -13.23 -7.14 -5.97
N VAL A 53 -13.11 -7.02 -7.30
CA VAL A 53 -13.11 -8.17 -8.21
C VAL A 53 -11.86 -8.15 -9.05
N ASP A 54 -11.17 -9.29 -9.10
CA ASP A 54 -9.95 -9.45 -9.85
C ASP A 54 -10.22 -9.62 -11.36
N ALA A 55 -9.20 -9.52 -12.21
CA ALA A 55 -9.36 -9.60 -13.66
C ALA A 55 -9.90 -10.96 -14.16
N ALA A 56 -9.92 -12.00 -13.31
CA ALA A 56 -10.48 -13.31 -13.60
C ALA A 56 -11.91 -13.50 -13.01
N GLY A 57 -12.51 -12.43 -12.48
CA GLY A 57 -13.86 -12.41 -11.94
C GLY A 57 -14.00 -13.04 -10.57
N PHE A 58 -12.95 -13.03 -9.73
CA PHE A 58 -13.01 -13.53 -8.35
C PHE A 58 -13.01 -12.39 -7.34
N LEU A 59 -13.71 -12.56 -6.22
CA LEU A 59 -13.65 -11.60 -5.12
C LEU A 59 -12.21 -11.47 -4.62
N ALA A 60 -11.69 -10.24 -4.55
CA ALA A 60 -10.30 -9.99 -4.21
C ALA A 60 -10.04 -8.61 -3.58
N GLY A 61 -9.01 -8.53 -2.74
CA GLY A 61 -8.44 -7.29 -2.21
C GLY A 61 -6.98 -7.09 -2.65
N ASP A 62 -6.41 -5.93 -2.31
CA ASP A 62 -5.01 -5.63 -2.64
C ASP A 62 -4.05 -6.66 -2.01
N ARG A 63 -2.96 -6.94 -2.71
CA ARG A 63 -1.96 -7.91 -2.27
C ARG A 63 -0.75 -7.15 -1.76
N GLU A 64 -0.34 -7.45 -0.54
CA GLU A 64 0.85 -6.85 0.04
C GLU A 64 1.69 -7.92 0.76
N GLN A 65 2.99 -7.71 0.76
CA GLN A 65 3.93 -8.50 1.56
C GLN A 65 4.31 -7.72 2.80
N VAL A 66 4.66 -8.35 3.91
CA VAL A 66 5.25 -7.63 5.04
C VAL A 66 6.50 -8.37 5.52
N PRO A 67 7.50 -7.65 6.04
CA PRO A 67 8.67 -8.29 6.61
C PRO A 67 8.24 -9.13 7.80
N VAL A 68 8.60 -10.41 7.83
CA VAL A 68 8.40 -11.31 8.96
C VAL A 68 9.70 -12.01 9.30
N LEU A 69 9.86 -12.38 10.57
CA LEU A 69 10.97 -13.20 11.02
C LEU A 69 10.74 -14.65 10.57
N MET A 70 11.64 -15.16 9.74
CA MET A 70 11.58 -16.51 9.16
C MET A 70 12.24 -17.54 10.07
N THR A 71 11.99 -18.83 9.79
CA THR A 71 12.61 -19.95 10.54
C THR A 71 14.13 -20.01 10.47
N SER A 72 14.73 -19.33 9.49
CA SER A 72 16.19 -19.14 9.37
C SER A 72 16.74 -18.09 10.35
N GLY A 73 15.90 -17.41 11.14
CA GLY A 73 16.29 -16.28 11.97
C GLY A 73 16.52 -14.98 11.17
N THR A 74 16.17 -14.96 9.89
CA THR A 74 16.30 -13.79 9.01
C THR A 74 14.95 -13.12 8.79
N VAL A 75 14.93 -11.80 8.62
CA VAL A 75 13.72 -11.08 8.18
C VAL A 75 13.58 -11.23 6.67
N ALA A 76 12.40 -11.63 6.20
CA ALA A 76 12.06 -11.68 4.78
C ALA A 76 10.61 -11.24 4.54
N ASP A 77 10.33 -10.75 3.35
CA ASP A 77 8.96 -10.39 2.97
C ASP A 77 8.10 -11.65 2.80
N SER A 78 6.94 -11.64 3.45
CA SER A 78 5.93 -12.70 3.33
C SER A 78 4.61 -12.11 2.89
N SER A 79 3.95 -12.77 1.93
CA SER A 79 2.65 -12.33 1.43
C SER A 79 1.59 -12.51 2.52
N MET A 80 0.89 -11.42 2.83
CA MET A 80 -0.19 -11.43 3.80
C MET A 80 -1.52 -11.67 3.08
N PRO A 81 -2.42 -12.48 3.65
CA PRO A 81 -3.72 -12.71 3.05
C PRO A 81 -4.69 -11.57 3.39
N VAL A 82 -5.77 -11.48 2.62
CA VAL A 82 -6.94 -10.71 3.05
C VAL A 82 -7.50 -11.33 4.33
N SER A 83 -7.89 -10.49 5.29
CA SER A 83 -8.68 -10.90 6.45
C SER A 83 -10.13 -11.03 6.04
N VAL A 84 -10.86 -12.04 6.51
CA VAL A 84 -12.27 -12.27 6.14
C VAL A 84 -13.16 -12.50 7.36
N GLN A 85 -14.39 -11.99 7.30
CA GLN A 85 -15.48 -12.21 8.25
C GLN A 85 -16.80 -12.40 7.50
N VAL A 86 -17.78 -13.07 8.12
CA VAL A 86 -19.13 -13.26 7.58
C VAL A 86 -20.14 -12.72 8.57
N ALA A 87 -21.04 -11.86 8.09
CA ALA A 87 -22.17 -11.34 8.87
C ALA A 87 -23.22 -10.75 7.93
N ASP A 88 -24.43 -10.55 8.41
CA ASP A 88 -25.41 -9.69 7.74
C ASP A 88 -25.06 -8.22 8.04
N MET A 89 -24.70 -7.46 7.01
CA MET A 89 -24.23 -6.07 7.10
C MET A 89 -25.22 -5.07 6.49
N ASN A 90 -26.37 -5.52 5.97
CA ASN A 90 -27.42 -4.68 5.40
C ASN A 90 -28.84 -5.00 5.94
N GLY A 91 -28.96 -5.96 6.85
CA GLY A 91 -30.19 -6.36 7.53
C GLY A 91 -31.14 -7.19 6.67
N ASP A 92 -30.68 -7.78 5.57
CA ASP A 92 -31.50 -8.61 4.67
C ASP A 92 -31.53 -10.10 5.05
N SER A 93 -30.88 -10.47 6.15
CA SER A 93 -30.74 -11.84 6.65
C SER A 93 -29.97 -12.79 5.73
N LEU A 94 -29.25 -12.27 4.74
CA LEU A 94 -28.29 -13.03 3.95
C LEU A 94 -26.87 -12.84 4.51
N PRO A 95 -26.02 -13.87 4.46
CA PRO A 95 -24.64 -13.76 4.89
C PRO A 95 -23.83 -12.93 3.88
N ASP A 96 -23.31 -11.78 4.32
CA ASP A 96 -22.37 -10.97 3.55
C ASP A 96 -20.92 -11.34 3.88
N ILE A 97 -20.01 -11.04 2.95
CA ILE A 97 -18.59 -11.23 3.16
C ILE A 97 -17.94 -9.88 3.42
N VAL A 98 -17.28 -9.77 4.56
CA VAL A 98 -16.50 -8.59 4.93
C VAL A 98 -15.03 -8.94 4.84
N THR A 99 -14.24 -8.11 4.17
CA THR A 99 -12.79 -8.31 4.06
C THR A 99 -12.02 -7.08 4.44
N MET A 100 -10.78 -7.26 4.88
CA MET A 100 -9.80 -6.19 5.02
C MET A 100 -8.50 -6.66 4.42
N ASP A 101 -7.98 -5.92 3.44
CA ASP A 101 -6.74 -6.30 2.79
C ASP A 101 -5.50 -5.91 3.62
N PRO A 102 -4.31 -6.48 3.31
CA PRO A 102 -3.07 -6.12 3.98
C PRO A 102 -2.69 -4.63 3.98
N THR A 103 -3.21 -3.85 3.03
CA THR A 103 -3.02 -2.39 2.93
C THR A 103 -3.90 -1.66 3.96
N GLY A 104 -5.01 -2.27 4.36
CA GLY A 104 -5.96 -1.76 5.34
C GLY A 104 -7.27 -1.25 4.74
N TYR A 105 -7.53 -1.51 3.45
CA TYR A 105 -8.85 -1.22 2.88
C TYR A 105 -9.82 -2.32 3.26
N MET A 106 -10.96 -1.90 3.82
CA MET A 106 -12.06 -2.78 4.15
C MET A 106 -13.14 -2.74 3.07
N ARG A 107 -13.64 -3.92 2.69
CA ARG A 107 -14.61 -4.16 1.63
C ARG A 107 -15.75 -5.02 2.16
N ILE A 108 -16.98 -4.72 1.74
CA ILE A 108 -18.16 -5.56 2.02
C ILE A 108 -18.76 -6.02 0.70
N TYR A 109 -18.84 -7.33 0.53
CA TYR A 109 -19.54 -7.97 -0.58
C TYR A 109 -20.92 -8.38 -0.08
N PHE A 110 -21.92 -7.58 -0.43
CA PHE A 110 -23.31 -7.90 -0.11
C PHE A 110 -23.78 -9.10 -0.92
N ASN A 111 -24.42 -10.07 -0.26
CA ASN A 111 -25.03 -11.20 -0.93
C ASN A 111 -26.32 -10.74 -1.63
N GLN A 112 -26.30 -10.75 -2.97
CA GLN A 112 -27.41 -10.35 -3.83
C GLN A 112 -28.19 -11.56 -4.38
N GLY A 113 -27.85 -12.76 -3.92
CA GLY A 113 -28.48 -14.01 -4.31
C GLY A 113 -29.60 -14.40 -3.37
N THR A 114 -29.62 -15.67 -2.99
CA THR A 114 -30.50 -16.20 -1.96
C THR A 114 -29.66 -16.83 -0.86
N LYS A 115 -30.31 -17.26 0.24
CA LYS A 115 -29.61 -17.97 1.31
C LYS A 115 -28.94 -19.27 0.80
N THR A 116 -29.57 -19.96 -0.14
CA THR A 116 -29.07 -21.24 -0.68
C THR A 116 -28.19 -21.12 -1.91
N GLU A 117 -28.24 -19.98 -2.58
CA GLU A 117 -27.43 -19.67 -3.75
C GLU A 117 -26.84 -18.26 -3.56
N PRO A 118 -25.82 -18.11 -2.70
CA PRO A 118 -25.19 -16.82 -2.46
C PRO A 118 -24.56 -16.28 -3.75
N LYS A 119 -24.73 -14.98 -4.00
CA LYS A 119 -24.20 -14.33 -5.20
C LYS A 119 -23.59 -12.97 -4.84
N PHE A 120 -22.34 -12.76 -5.26
CA PHE A 120 -21.60 -11.52 -5.01
C PHE A 120 -21.28 -10.83 -6.35
N THR A 121 -21.36 -9.50 -6.39
CA THR A 121 -21.11 -8.72 -7.61
C THR A 121 -19.87 -7.85 -7.49
N THR A 122 -19.97 -6.75 -6.74
CA THR A 122 -18.86 -5.86 -6.35
C THR A 122 -18.84 -5.68 -4.85
N ALA A 123 -17.68 -5.29 -4.30
CA ALA A 123 -17.58 -4.77 -2.95
C ALA A 123 -18.02 -3.30 -2.86
N GLU A 124 -18.56 -2.94 -1.70
CA GLU A 124 -18.56 -1.57 -1.21
C GLU A 124 -17.32 -1.33 -0.34
N ILE A 125 -16.67 -0.17 -0.52
CA ILE A 125 -15.50 0.22 0.28
C ILE A 125 -15.97 0.92 1.55
N VAL A 126 -15.47 0.45 2.69
CA VAL A 126 -15.69 1.12 3.97
C VAL A 126 -14.66 2.26 4.11
N PRO A 127 -15.07 3.49 4.44
CA PRO A 127 -14.23 4.69 4.39
C PRO A 127 -13.30 4.83 5.61
N ILE A 128 -12.55 3.77 5.91
CA ILE A 128 -11.58 3.72 7.01
C ILE A 128 -10.21 3.25 6.50
N PHE A 129 -9.16 3.84 7.06
CA PHE A 129 -7.76 3.53 6.76
C PHE A 129 -6.92 3.77 8.02
N LEU A 130 -6.57 2.70 8.72
CA LEU A 130 -6.10 2.76 10.12
C LEU A 130 -4.57 2.70 10.26
N THR A 131 -3.81 3.21 9.29
CA THR A 131 -2.33 3.06 9.26
C THR A 131 -1.62 3.87 10.32
N ARG A 132 -0.62 3.24 10.96
CA ARG A 132 0.42 3.97 11.69
C ARG A 132 1.56 4.29 10.76
N SER A 133 1.81 5.57 10.60
CA SER A 133 2.91 6.06 9.80
C SER A 133 3.82 6.86 10.71
N TRP A 134 5.10 6.50 10.67
CA TRP A 134 6.18 7.02 11.50
C TRP A 134 6.34 6.40 12.90
N ILE A 135 7.49 5.74 13.07
CA ILE A 135 8.08 5.42 14.38
C ILE A 135 9.44 6.10 14.42
N PRO A 136 9.72 6.97 15.42
CA PRO A 136 11.08 7.40 15.69
C PRO A 136 11.83 6.20 16.26
N SER A 137 12.76 5.61 15.49
CA SER A 137 13.81 4.80 16.10
C SER A 137 14.99 5.72 16.46
N PRO A 138 15.39 5.81 17.74
CA PRO A 138 16.65 6.44 18.14
C PRO A 138 17.88 5.66 17.62
N ASP A 139 17.63 4.42 17.20
CA ASP A 139 18.58 3.43 16.73
C ASP A 139 18.37 3.20 15.23
N ARG A 140 19.20 3.86 14.41
CA ARG A 140 19.47 3.47 13.02
C ARG A 140 20.80 2.70 12.92
N ARG A 141 21.22 1.99 13.98
CA ARG A 141 22.39 1.10 13.95
C ARG A 141 21.95 -0.32 13.57
N GLY A 142 21.30 -0.46 12.40
CA GLY A 142 20.89 -1.76 11.87
C GLY A 142 19.62 -1.68 11.03
N GLY A 143 19.73 -1.10 9.83
CA GLY A 143 18.59 -0.84 8.94
C GLY A 143 17.89 -2.11 8.44
N VAL A 144 16.79 -2.51 9.08
CA VAL A 144 16.00 -3.68 8.63
C VAL A 144 14.49 -3.40 8.53
N LEU A 145 13.95 -2.28 9.02
CA LEU A 145 12.51 -2.00 8.88
C LEU A 145 12.23 -0.75 8.03
N PRO A 146 11.41 -0.84 6.97
CA PRO A 146 11.03 0.32 6.17
C PRO A 146 10.21 1.33 7.01
N PRO A 147 10.38 2.65 6.78
CA PRO A 147 9.70 3.70 7.54
C PRO A 147 8.16 3.79 7.37
N THR A 148 7.52 3.09 6.42
CA THR A 148 6.07 2.84 6.45
C THR A 148 5.79 1.43 6.92
N VAL A 149 4.88 1.34 7.89
CA VAL A 149 4.47 0.05 8.41
C VAL A 149 3.22 -0.39 7.70
N ARG A 150 3.39 -1.47 6.96
CA ARG A 150 2.32 -2.29 6.43
C ARG A 150 1.58 -2.89 7.63
N LEU A 151 0.30 -2.55 7.79
CA LEU A 151 -0.47 -2.96 8.96
C LEU A 151 -0.72 -4.47 9.00
N ALA A 152 -0.83 -5.11 7.82
CA ALA A 152 -1.33 -6.48 7.69
C ALA A 152 -2.52 -6.75 8.63
N PRO A 153 -3.56 -5.90 8.59
CA PRO A 153 -4.57 -5.92 9.64
C PRO A 153 -5.36 -7.22 9.56
N ARG A 154 -5.66 -7.75 10.73
CA ARG A 154 -6.57 -8.87 10.94
C ARG A 154 -7.74 -8.34 11.73
N PHE A 155 -8.95 -8.78 11.45
CA PHE A 155 -10.10 -8.26 12.17
C PHE A 155 -11.14 -9.32 12.50
N ALA A 156 -11.91 -9.03 13.54
CA ALA A 156 -13.11 -9.74 13.95
C ALA A 156 -14.28 -8.76 14.02
N LEU A 157 -15.46 -9.21 13.57
CA LEU A 157 -16.72 -8.52 13.83
C LEU A 157 -17.15 -8.81 15.27
N TYR A 158 -17.68 -7.79 15.94
CA TYR A 158 -18.17 -7.87 17.31
C TYR A 158 -19.61 -7.37 17.40
N ASP A 159 -20.56 -8.27 17.61
CA ASP A 159 -21.95 -7.90 17.86
C ASP A 159 -22.25 -7.98 19.36
N SER A 160 -21.99 -6.86 20.05
CA SER A 160 -22.22 -6.74 21.48
C SER A 160 -23.66 -7.11 21.82
N GLN A 161 -23.83 -8.08 22.72
CA GLN A 161 -25.15 -8.51 23.19
C GLN A 161 -26.09 -9.00 22.08
N ARG A 162 -25.53 -9.44 20.93
CA ARG A 162 -26.31 -9.92 19.76
C ARG A 162 -27.34 -8.90 19.26
N SER A 163 -26.93 -7.63 19.24
CA SER A 163 -27.76 -6.50 18.84
C SER A 163 -28.04 -6.44 17.33
N GLY A 164 -27.37 -7.27 16.53
CA GLY A 164 -27.32 -7.19 15.06
C GLY A 164 -26.40 -6.09 14.57
N LYS A 165 -25.66 -5.41 15.44
CA LYS A 165 -24.79 -4.27 15.11
C LYS A 165 -23.33 -4.64 15.32
N ASN A 166 -22.65 -4.93 14.23
CA ASN A 166 -21.24 -5.32 14.24
C ASN A 166 -20.32 -4.10 14.40
N ASP A 167 -19.53 -4.07 15.49
CA ASP A 167 -18.31 -3.28 15.68
C ASP A 167 -17.08 -4.09 15.20
N LEU A 168 -15.88 -3.50 15.26
CA LEU A 168 -14.63 -4.13 14.79
C LEU A 168 -13.57 -4.20 15.89
N TYR A 169 -12.99 -5.39 16.08
CA TYR A 169 -11.65 -5.52 16.66
C TYR A 169 -10.64 -5.76 15.56
N ILE A 170 -9.54 -5.02 15.57
CA ILE A 170 -8.53 -5.05 14.51
C ILE A 170 -7.15 -5.23 15.14
N GLY A 171 -6.52 -6.36 14.88
CA GLY A 171 -5.11 -6.59 15.20
C GLY A 171 -4.22 -6.08 14.07
N ASN A 172 -2.99 -5.68 14.41
CA ASN A 172 -2.02 -5.22 13.41
C ASN A 172 -0.63 -5.87 13.58
N TYR A 173 0.24 -5.58 12.62
CA TYR A 173 1.63 -6.03 12.58
C TYR A 173 2.40 -5.73 13.89
N TRP A 174 2.12 -4.62 14.57
CA TRP A 174 2.84 -4.18 15.78
C TRP A 174 2.38 -4.84 17.08
N GLY A 175 1.40 -5.75 17.01
CA GLY A 175 0.82 -6.33 18.22
C GLY A 175 -0.05 -5.31 18.95
N GLU A 176 -0.76 -4.47 18.21
CA GLU A 176 -1.83 -3.66 18.76
C GLU A 176 -3.17 -4.26 18.41
N VAL A 177 -4.14 -4.00 19.27
CA VAL A 177 -5.55 -4.27 19.02
C VAL A 177 -6.26 -2.92 19.02
N LEU A 178 -7.05 -2.65 17.99
CA LEU A 178 -7.88 -1.48 17.84
C LEU A 178 -9.34 -1.88 17.97
N PHE A 179 -10.16 -1.03 18.56
CA PHE A 179 -11.61 -1.20 18.63
C PHE A 179 -12.29 -0.04 17.89
N LEU A 180 -12.90 -0.34 16.74
CA LEU A 180 -13.66 0.64 15.98
C LEU A 180 -15.15 0.36 16.08
N LYS A 181 -15.86 1.29 16.69
CA LYS A 181 -17.31 1.24 16.82
C LYS A 181 -18.00 1.55 15.48
N ASN A 182 -19.05 0.82 15.17
CA ASN A 182 -20.06 1.18 14.20
C ASN A 182 -20.96 2.27 14.81
N ASP A 183 -21.02 3.46 14.24
CA ASP A 183 -21.91 4.53 14.72
C ASP A 183 -23.34 4.40 14.15
N GLY A 184 -23.53 3.53 13.17
CA GLY A 184 -24.78 3.30 12.45
C GLY A 184 -25.64 2.23 13.09
N SER A 185 -26.29 1.43 12.25
CA SER A 185 -27.13 0.29 12.62
C SER A 185 -26.57 -1.00 12.02
N GLY A 186 -27.17 -2.16 12.34
CA GLY A 186 -26.86 -3.42 11.66
C GLY A 186 -27.16 -3.37 10.15
N ALA A 187 -28.29 -2.75 9.78
CA ALA A 187 -28.72 -2.65 8.39
C ALA A 187 -28.04 -1.54 7.57
N LYS A 188 -27.39 -0.61 8.27
CA LYS A 188 -26.66 0.50 7.65
C LYS A 188 -25.50 0.88 8.56
N PRO A 189 -24.37 0.16 8.47
CA PRO A 189 -23.19 0.47 9.27
C PRO A 189 -22.61 1.85 8.93
N ASP A 190 -21.97 2.48 9.89
CA ASP A 190 -21.28 3.76 9.75
C ASP A 190 -19.95 3.68 10.50
N PHE A 191 -18.93 3.16 9.83
CA PHE A 191 -17.56 3.12 10.32
C PHE A 191 -16.84 4.40 9.90
N ARG A 192 -16.36 5.17 10.88
CA ARG A 192 -15.74 6.47 10.65
C ARG A 192 -14.26 6.42 10.92
N GLN A 193 -13.49 7.05 10.04
CA GLN A 193 -12.06 7.25 10.27
C GLN A 193 -11.84 7.97 11.62
N PRO A 194 -11.09 7.40 12.56
CA PRO A 194 -10.77 8.08 13.82
C PRO A 194 -9.86 9.27 13.55
N SER A 195 -10.08 10.38 14.26
CA SER A 195 -9.19 11.55 14.21
C SER A 195 -7.79 11.26 14.79
N ASP A 196 -7.70 10.26 15.65
CA ASP A 196 -6.47 9.81 16.33
C ASP A 196 -6.61 8.31 16.63
N ILE A 197 -5.75 7.50 16.02
CA ILE A 197 -5.73 6.04 16.20
C ILE A 197 -5.48 5.67 17.67
N ASN A 198 -4.73 6.48 18.43
CA ASN A 198 -4.43 6.16 19.84
C ASN A 198 -5.67 6.14 20.73
N LYS A 199 -6.77 6.80 20.31
CA LYS A 199 -8.04 6.81 21.05
C LYS A 199 -8.83 5.51 20.90
N ILE A 200 -8.49 4.70 19.90
CA ILE A 200 -9.16 3.42 19.63
C ILE A 200 -8.26 2.22 19.93
N VAL A 201 -7.07 2.42 20.49
CA VAL A 201 -6.20 1.32 20.94
C VAL A 201 -6.81 0.67 22.18
N VAL A 202 -6.98 -0.64 22.13
CA VAL A 202 -7.39 -1.48 23.24
C VAL A 202 -6.15 -1.83 24.07
N PRO A 203 -6.09 -1.46 25.36
CA PRO A 203 -5.02 -1.90 26.23
C PRO A 203 -5.06 -3.43 26.39
N THR A 204 -3.93 -4.10 26.18
CA THR A 204 -3.78 -5.56 26.37
C THR A 204 -2.55 -5.93 27.20
N ALA A 205 -1.84 -4.92 27.71
CA ALA A 205 -0.65 -5.03 28.55
C ALA A 205 -0.55 -3.84 29.50
N LYS A 206 0.26 -3.98 30.57
CA LYS A 206 0.53 -2.86 31.48
C LYS A 206 1.35 -1.77 30.76
N GLY A 207 0.76 -0.58 30.64
CA GLY A 207 1.37 0.58 29.99
C GLY A 207 1.07 0.66 28.49
N SER A 208 0.74 1.85 28.00
CA SER A 208 0.23 2.07 26.63
C SER A 208 1.24 1.75 25.51
N ASN A 209 2.54 1.71 25.83
CA ASN A 209 3.60 1.46 24.85
C ASN A 209 4.19 0.04 24.92
N THR A 210 3.70 -0.81 25.82
CA THR A 210 4.22 -2.18 25.97
C THR A 210 3.69 -3.06 24.83
N LYS A 211 4.57 -3.46 23.92
CA LYS A 211 4.28 -4.47 22.90
C LYS A 211 4.75 -5.83 23.40
N TRP A 212 3.90 -6.84 23.29
CA TRP A 212 4.15 -8.18 23.84
C TRP A 212 3.96 -9.30 22.82
N GLY A 213 3.51 -8.95 21.62
CA GLY A 213 3.38 -9.84 20.47
C GLY A 213 3.37 -9.01 19.19
N ASN A 214 3.10 -9.64 18.05
CA ASN A 214 3.06 -8.98 16.76
C ASN A 214 2.15 -9.75 15.78
N VAL A 215 1.69 -9.07 14.72
CA VAL A 215 0.70 -9.61 13.75
C VAL A 215 -0.50 -10.23 14.46
N PHE A 216 -1.10 -9.48 15.38
CA PHE A 216 -2.23 -10.01 16.14
C PHE A 216 -3.40 -10.31 15.24
N SER A 217 -3.99 -11.49 15.42
CA SER A 217 -5.24 -11.89 14.79
C SER A 217 -6.34 -12.05 15.84
N PRO A 218 -7.27 -11.09 15.96
CA PRO A 218 -8.30 -11.14 16.98
C PRO A 218 -9.43 -12.09 16.60
N ALA A 219 -10.00 -12.74 17.62
CA ALA A 219 -11.34 -13.33 17.60
C ALA A 219 -12.05 -12.95 18.90
N VAL A 220 -13.38 -12.92 18.89
CA VAL A 220 -14.17 -12.44 20.02
C VAL A 220 -15.26 -13.46 20.33
N TRP A 221 -15.38 -13.85 21.59
CA TRP A 221 -16.36 -14.84 22.04
C TRP A 221 -16.57 -14.75 23.55
N ASP A 222 -17.78 -14.99 24.04
CA ASP A 222 -18.04 -15.20 25.48
C ASP A 222 -17.48 -16.57 25.91
N TRP A 223 -16.18 -16.60 26.20
CA TRP A 223 -15.41 -17.84 26.36
C TRP A 223 -15.74 -18.53 27.67
N ASN A 224 -15.89 -17.74 28.74
CA ASN A 224 -16.22 -18.24 30.07
C ASN A 224 -17.74 -18.33 30.34
N ARG A 225 -18.58 -17.88 29.40
CA ARG A 225 -20.07 -17.87 29.47
C ARG A 225 -20.64 -16.98 30.56
N ASP A 226 -19.97 -15.88 30.86
CA ASP A 226 -20.45 -14.91 31.86
C ASP A 226 -21.33 -13.80 31.26
N GLY A 227 -21.60 -13.87 29.96
CA GLY A 227 -22.38 -12.87 29.22
C GLY A 227 -21.56 -11.65 28.79
N LYS A 228 -20.24 -11.70 28.92
CA LYS A 228 -19.30 -10.70 28.41
C LYS A 228 -18.39 -11.34 27.39
N GLU A 229 -18.28 -10.74 26.23
CA GLU A 229 -17.38 -11.28 25.21
C GLU A 229 -15.92 -11.02 25.59
N ASP A 230 -15.11 -12.06 25.47
CA ASP A 230 -13.67 -12.10 25.72
C ASP A 230 -12.89 -11.95 24.40
N LEU A 231 -11.61 -11.59 24.51
CA LEU A 231 -10.74 -11.38 23.36
C LEU A 231 -9.72 -12.52 23.23
N LEU A 232 -9.74 -13.20 22.10
CA LEU A 232 -8.71 -14.14 21.69
C LEU A 232 -7.74 -13.45 20.73
N LEU A 233 -6.43 -13.72 20.87
CA LEU A 233 -5.39 -13.16 20.01
C LEU A 233 -4.43 -14.26 19.56
N GLY A 234 -4.37 -14.52 18.26
CA GLY A 234 -3.30 -15.30 17.66
C GLY A 234 -2.08 -14.44 17.34
N GLU A 235 -0.89 -15.03 17.49
CA GLU A 235 0.41 -14.39 17.26
C GLU A 235 1.07 -14.81 15.94
N GLY A 236 1.96 -13.95 15.42
CA GLY A 236 2.57 -14.17 14.11
C GLY A 236 4.06 -13.91 13.96
N SER A 237 4.94 -14.11 14.95
CA SER A 237 6.39 -14.20 14.67
C SER A 237 7.12 -15.36 15.34
N TYR A 238 8.31 -15.63 14.82
CA TYR A 238 9.11 -16.83 15.02
C TYR A 238 9.04 -17.52 16.41
N SER A 239 8.76 -18.83 16.33
CA SER A 239 9.02 -19.91 17.31
C SER A 239 8.63 -19.73 18.79
N ALA A 240 7.49 -19.11 19.11
CA ALA A 240 6.75 -19.34 20.36
C ALA A 240 5.31 -18.79 20.31
N ASN A 241 4.68 -18.74 19.12
CA ASN A 241 3.35 -18.16 18.97
C ASN A 241 2.31 -18.97 19.72
N ASN A 242 1.33 -18.28 20.31
CA ASN A 242 0.20 -18.92 20.95
C ASN A 242 -1.12 -18.25 20.55
N ILE A 243 -2.21 -18.90 20.90
CA ILE A 243 -3.51 -18.24 21.04
C ILE A 243 -3.65 -17.81 22.50
N HIS A 244 -3.72 -16.50 22.71
CA HIS A 244 -3.96 -15.90 24.03
C HIS A 244 -5.44 -15.60 24.19
N LEU A 245 -5.97 -15.82 25.39
CA LEU A 245 -7.28 -15.38 25.83
C LEU A 245 -7.10 -14.26 26.84
N LEU A 246 -7.83 -13.16 26.68
CA LEU A 246 -7.94 -12.08 27.64
C LEU A 246 -9.40 -12.03 28.11
N ILE A 247 -9.63 -12.43 29.37
CA ILE A 247 -10.97 -12.37 29.96
C ILE A 247 -11.38 -10.91 30.18
N ASN A 248 -12.60 -10.59 29.77
CA ASN A 248 -13.19 -9.28 29.92
C ASN A 248 -13.60 -9.03 31.38
N SER A 249 -12.79 -8.28 32.12
CA SER A 249 -13.11 -7.88 33.51
C SER A 249 -14.10 -6.72 33.60
N GLY A 250 -14.42 -6.10 32.47
CA GLY A 250 -15.32 -4.96 32.35
C GLY A 250 -16.80 -5.35 32.23
N SER A 251 -17.51 -4.62 31.39
CA SER A 251 -18.91 -4.89 31.01
C SER A 251 -19.00 -5.21 29.52
N PRO A 252 -20.09 -5.80 29.02
CA PRO A 252 -20.26 -6.06 27.58
C PRO A 252 -20.14 -4.76 26.76
N ALA A 253 -20.74 -3.66 27.25
CA ALA A 253 -20.70 -2.37 26.56
C ALA A 253 -19.36 -1.60 26.69
N ARG A 254 -18.51 -2.00 27.65
CA ARG A 254 -17.20 -1.38 27.94
C ARG A 254 -16.23 -2.47 28.39
N PRO A 255 -15.69 -3.24 27.43
CA PRO A 255 -14.80 -4.34 27.73
C PRO A 255 -13.47 -3.80 28.32
N VAL A 256 -12.89 -4.57 29.23
CA VAL A 256 -11.60 -4.28 29.85
C VAL A 256 -10.73 -5.53 29.75
N PHE A 257 -9.61 -5.41 29.05
CA PHE A 257 -8.63 -6.48 28.89
C PHE A 257 -7.34 -6.10 29.62
N GLU A 258 -6.99 -6.88 30.64
CA GLU A 258 -5.82 -6.64 31.47
C GLU A 258 -4.82 -7.79 31.35
N GLU A 259 -3.53 -7.47 31.47
CA GLU A 259 -2.46 -8.45 31.41
C GLU A 259 -2.60 -9.58 32.44
N THR A 260 -3.15 -9.28 33.62
CA THR A 260 -3.38 -10.26 34.68
C THR A 260 -4.46 -11.29 34.34
N ASN A 261 -5.31 -10.99 33.35
CA ASN A 261 -6.38 -11.87 32.85
C ASN A 261 -6.01 -12.52 31.51
N ARG A 262 -4.75 -12.40 31.09
CA ARG A 262 -4.23 -13.03 29.87
C ARG A 262 -3.72 -14.44 30.18
N THR A 263 -4.14 -15.42 29.39
CA THR A 263 -3.68 -16.80 29.49
C THR A 263 -3.50 -17.42 28.11
N VAL A 264 -2.61 -18.39 27.98
CA VAL A 264 -2.48 -19.17 26.75
C VAL A 264 -3.53 -20.27 26.76
N ILE A 265 -4.34 -20.34 25.69
CA ILE A 265 -5.40 -21.34 25.54
C ILE A 265 -5.10 -22.37 24.44
N ALA A 266 -4.11 -22.12 23.60
CA ALA A 266 -3.56 -23.10 22.66
C ALA A 266 -2.11 -22.72 22.34
N PHE A 267 -1.16 -23.65 22.53
CA PHE A 267 0.22 -23.42 22.10
C PHE A 267 0.34 -23.59 20.59
N GLY A 268 1.20 -22.79 19.97
CA GLY A 268 1.49 -22.93 18.55
C GLY A 268 2.29 -24.20 18.23
N ASP A 269 3.10 -24.71 19.17
CA ASP A 269 4.00 -25.87 19.00
C ASP A 269 4.83 -25.81 17.70
N GLY A 270 5.45 -24.66 17.45
CA GLY A 270 6.24 -24.40 16.24
C GLY A 270 5.43 -23.96 15.02
N ARG A 271 4.10 -23.84 15.13
CA ARG A 271 3.26 -23.16 14.14
C ARG A 271 3.38 -21.65 14.28
N GLU A 272 3.16 -20.95 13.17
CA GLU A 272 3.38 -19.50 13.06
C GLU A 272 2.21 -18.84 12.32
N GLN A 273 2.03 -17.53 12.52
CA GLN A 273 0.96 -16.76 11.86
C GLN A 273 -0.43 -17.31 12.22
N LEU A 274 -0.67 -17.46 13.52
CA LEU A 274 -1.86 -18.09 14.05
C LEU A 274 -3.06 -17.16 13.92
N SER A 275 -4.13 -17.61 13.28
CA SER A 275 -5.40 -16.89 13.23
C SER A 275 -6.50 -17.77 13.83
N PRO A 276 -7.01 -17.44 15.03
CA PRO A 276 -8.06 -18.21 15.67
C PRO A 276 -9.44 -17.91 15.08
N THR A 277 -10.30 -18.91 15.09
CA THR A 277 -11.74 -18.81 14.84
C THR A 277 -12.44 -19.73 15.83
N VAL A 278 -13.35 -19.16 16.61
CA VAL A 278 -14.14 -19.92 17.60
C VAL A 278 -15.33 -20.56 16.88
N VAL A 279 -15.59 -21.83 17.16
CA VAL A 279 -16.70 -22.59 16.59
C VAL A 279 -17.12 -23.69 17.56
N ASP A 280 -18.36 -24.14 17.53
CA ASP A 280 -18.77 -25.43 18.13
C ASP A 280 -18.62 -26.51 17.05
N TYR A 281 -17.45 -27.14 16.98
CA TYR A 281 -17.08 -28.03 15.87
C TYR A 281 -17.79 -29.37 15.95
N ASN A 282 -18.00 -29.87 17.16
CA ASN A 282 -18.55 -31.20 17.43
C ASN A 282 -20.04 -31.17 17.89
N GLY A 283 -20.64 -29.98 18.02
CA GLY A 283 -22.04 -29.80 18.39
C GLY A 283 -22.34 -30.06 19.87
N ASP A 284 -21.33 -30.07 20.75
CA ASP A 284 -21.51 -30.26 22.19
C ASP A 284 -21.90 -28.94 22.90
N GLY A 285 -21.96 -27.85 22.14
CA GLY A 285 -22.32 -26.53 22.60
C GLY A 285 -21.16 -25.77 23.21
N LEU A 286 -19.97 -26.34 23.41
CA LEU A 286 -18.76 -25.73 23.96
C LEU A 286 -17.88 -25.09 22.86
N PRO A 287 -17.12 -24.02 23.18
CA PRO A 287 -16.25 -23.41 22.18
C PRO A 287 -15.02 -24.28 21.91
N ASP A 288 -14.83 -24.59 20.63
CA ASP A 288 -13.62 -25.15 20.02
C ASP A 288 -12.86 -24.06 19.24
N LEU A 289 -11.64 -24.39 18.78
CA LEU A 289 -10.87 -23.51 17.90
C LEU A 289 -10.50 -24.17 16.59
N LEU A 290 -10.70 -23.40 15.52
CA LEU A 290 -9.97 -23.55 14.26
C LEU A 290 -8.86 -22.51 14.22
N VAL A 291 -7.63 -22.93 13.95
CA VAL A 291 -6.47 -22.05 13.89
C VAL A 291 -5.76 -22.23 12.56
N THR A 292 -5.76 -21.21 11.70
CA THR A 292 -4.90 -21.25 10.51
C THR A 292 -3.47 -20.93 10.87
N GLU A 293 -2.52 -21.50 10.12
CA GLU A 293 -1.08 -21.25 10.30
C GLU A 293 -0.36 -20.96 8.97
N ARG A 294 0.92 -20.60 9.05
CA ARG A 294 1.74 -20.13 7.93
C ARG A 294 1.76 -21.03 6.69
N THR A 295 1.71 -22.35 6.83
CA THR A 295 1.68 -23.28 5.68
C THR A 295 0.30 -23.39 5.02
N GLY A 296 -0.70 -22.72 5.58
CA GLY A 296 -2.06 -22.69 5.09
C GLY A 296 -2.88 -23.90 5.50
N LYS A 297 -2.48 -24.64 6.53
CA LYS A 297 -3.34 -25.67 7.14
C LYS A 297 -4.23 -25.04 8.21
N ILE A 298 -5.28 -25.76 8.56
CA ILE A 298 -6.23 -25.39 9.61
C ILE A 298 -6.11 -26.42 10.73
N ALA A 299 -5.55 -26.03 11.87
CA ALA A 299 -5.47 -26.86 13.07
C ALA A 299 -6.80 -26.81 13.84
N LEU A 300 -7.30 -27.97 14.23
CA LEU A 300 -8.45 -28.13 15.12
C LEU A 300 -7.95 -28.34 16.54
N HIS A 301 -8.46 -27.55 17.48
CA HIS A 301 -8.31 -27.75 18.91
C HIS A 301 -9.70 -27.94 19.52
N LEU A 302 -10.02 -29.16 19.92
CA LEU A 302 -11.31 -29.48 20.54
C LEU A 302 -11.27 -29.24 22.04
N ASN A 303 -12.38 -28.75 22.57
CA ASN A 303 -12.69 -28.79 23.98
C ASN A 303 -12.85 -30.26 24.45
N ASP A 304 -12.53 -30.55 25.70
CA ASP A 304 -12.62 -31.90 26.28
C ASP A 304 -14.04 -32.29 26.75
N GLY A 305 -15.06 -31.56 26.28
CA GLY A 305 -16.47 -31.74 26.67
C GLY A 305 -16.81 -31.13 28.03
N LYS A 306 -15.97 -30.22 28.56
CA LYS A 306 -16.20 -29.57 29.85
C LYS A 306 -16.11 -28.04 29.74
N PRO A 307 -16.85 -27.29 30.59
CA PRO A 307 -16.64 -25.85 30.69
C PRO A 307 -15.17 -25.53 30.99
N TRP A 308 -14.62 -24.60 30.20
CA TRP A 308 -13.24 -24.17 30.33
C TRP A 308 -12.96 -23.60 31.72
N LYS A 309 -11.71 -23.74 32.19
CA LYS A 309 -11.23 -23.16 33.45
C LYS A 309 -9.94 -22.35 33.19
N PRO A 310 -9.70 -21.26 33.93
CA PRO A 310 -8.46 -20.49 33.84
C PRO A 310 -7.20 -21.36 33.88
N GLY A 311 -6.31 -21.15 32.91
CA GLY A 311 -5.04 -21.87 32.78
C GLY A 311 -5.12 -23.25 32.13
N VAL A 312 -6.30 -23.67 31.64
CA VAL A 312 -6.45 -24.91 30.87
C VAL A 312 -6.33 -24.61 29.37
N GLU A 313 -5.51 -25.40 28.69
CA GLU A 313 -5.34 -25.33 27.23
C GLU A 313 -6.35 -26.23 26.51
N LEU A 314 -6.74 -25.86 25.28
CA LEU A 314 -7.38 -26.76 24.33
C LEU A 314 -6.31 -27.53 23.53
N PRO A 315 -6.28 -28.87 23.64
CA PRO A 315 -5.27 -29.68 22.97
C PRO A 315 -5.41 -29.64 21.44
N PHE A 316 -4.28 -29.61 20.74
CA PHE A 316 -4.28 -29.89 19.30
C PHE A 316 -4.86 -31.27 19.02
N THR A 317 -5.86 -31.33 18.15
CA THR A 317 -6.56 -32.57 17.78
C THR A 317 -6.05 -33.10 16.46
N SER A 318 -6.15 -32.29 15.39
CA SER A 318 -5.76 -32.69 14.04
C SER A 318 -5.66 -31.47 13.11
N PHE A 319 -5.19 -31.68 11.87
CA PHE A 319 -5.43 -30.72 10.80
C PHE A 319 -6.70 -31.11 10.03
N LEU A 320 -7.53 -30.12 9.69
CA LEU A 320 -8.68 -30.36 8.82
C LEU A 320 -8.23 -30.91 7.48
N SER A 321 -8.95 -31.93 7.01
CA SER A 321 -8.59 -32.71 5.83
C SER A 321 -9.82 -32.88 4.93
N ALA A 322 -9.60 -32.80 3.62
CA ALA A 322 -10.68 -32.98 2.65
C ALA A 322 -11.13 -34.45 2.66
N GLY A 323 -12.44 -34.69 2.71
CA GLY A 323 -13.01 -36.04 2.77
C GLY A 323 -12.95 -36.73 4.14
N GLY A 324 -12.59 -36.02 5.22
CA GLY A 324 -12.58 -36.53 6.60
C GLY A 324 -11.18 -36.73 7.19
N SER A 325 -11.10 -37.29 8.40
CA SER A 325 -9.91 -37.33 9.27
C SER A 325 -8.71 -38.14 8.75
N THR A 326 -8.88 -38.91 7.67
CA THR A 326 -7.82 -39.70 7.01
C THR A 326 -7.33 -39.09 5.70
N GLY A 327 -7.91 -37.95 5.29
CA GLY A 327 -7.54 -37.23 4.06
C GLY A 327 -6.20 -36.50 4.18
N THR A 328 -5.74 -35.94 3.05
CA THR A 328 -4.63 -34.99 3.07
C THR A 328 -5.11 -33.68 3.71
N PRO A 329 -4.33 -33.06 4.61
CA PRO A 329 -4.67 -31.75 5.17
C PRO A 329 -4.99 -30.75 4.08
N ILE A 330 -6.07 -29.99 4.27
CA ILE A 330 -6.41 -28.89 3.38
C ILE A 330 -5.26 -27.88 3.42
N SER A 331 -4.79 -27.48 2.25
CA SER A 331 -3.79 -26.42 2.11
C SER A 331 -4.39 -25.25 1.37
N LEU A 332 -4.34 -24.08 2.00
CA LEU A 332 -4.87 -22.83 1.48
C LEU A 332 -3.84 -22.06 0.63
N GLY A 333 -2.63 -22.62 0.46
CA GLY A 333 -1.56 -22.04 -0.36
C GLY A 333 -0.64 -21.05 0.38
N GLY A 334 -0.71 -21.00 1.72
CA GLY A 334 0.10 -20.14 2.58
C GLY A 334 -0.71 -19.53 3.72
N ILE A 335 -0.17 -18.50 4.37
CA ILE A 335 -0.83 -17.76 5.45
C ILE A 335 -2.26 -17.40 5.03
N SER A 336 -3.25 -17.74 5.83
CA SER A 336 -4.66 -17.47 5.51
C SER A 336 -5.37 -16.85 6.71
N THR A 337 -6.56 -16.32 6.51
CA THR A 337 -7.57 -16.20 7.58
C THR A 337 -8.76 -17.06 7.24
N ILE A 338 -9.49 -17.44 8.26
CA ILE A 338 -10.80 -18.03 8.11
C ILE A 338 -11.81 -17.35 9.03
N THR A 339 -13.07 -17.57 8.71
CA THR A 339 -14.22 -17.36 9.57
C THR A 339 -15.23 -18.48 9.29
N THR A 340 -16.24 -18.65 10.15
CA THR A 340 -17.29 -19.66 9.94
C THR A 340 -18.66 -19.03 9.83
N GLY A 341 -19.55 -19.65 9.07
CA GLY A 341 -20.94 -19.21 8.90
C GLY A 341 -21.70 -20.09 7.90
N ASP A 342 -23.02 -20.14 8.00
CA ASP A 342 -23.91 -20.90 7.09
C ASP A 342 -24.10 -20.13 5.78
N LEU A 343 -23.17 -20.29 4.82
CA LEU A 343 -23.12 -19.47 3.61
C LEU A 343 -24.14 -19.95 2.56
N ASN A 344 -24.45 -21.25 2.54
CA ASN A 344 -25.39 -21.88 1.61
C ASN A 344 -26.76 -22.22 2.26
N GLY A 345 -27.01 -21.77 3.49
CA GLY A 345 -28.31 -21.89 4.12
C GLY A 345 -28.74 -23.31 4.52
N ASP A 346 -27.85 -24.30 4.46
CA ASP A 346 -28.15 -25.70 4.81
C ASP A 346 -28.18 -25.96 6.32
N GLY A 347 -27.80 -24.95 7.11
CA GLY A 347 -27.81 -24.99 8.57
C GLY A 347 -26.57 -25.68 9.16
N LEU A 348 -25.57 -25.98 8.35
CA LEU A 348 -24.20 -26.32 8.75
C LEU A 348 -23.33 -25.07 8.65
N PHE A 349 -22.28 -24.98 9.47
CA PHE A 349 -21.32 -23.90 9.29
C PHE A 349 -20.35 -24.28 8.16
N ASP A 350 -20.10 -23.34 7.26
CA ASP A 350 -19.05 -23.38 6.25
C ASP A 350 -17.82 -22.61 6.74
N ILE A 351 -16.70 -22.78 6.04
CA ILE A 351 -15.48 -22.02 6.29
C ILE A 351 -15.25 -21.05 5.13
N VAL A 352 -15.28 -19.75 5.39
CA VAL A 352 -14.88 -18.72 4.41
C VAL A 352 -13.42 -18.38 4.66
N VAL A 353 -12.63 -18.30 3.59
CA VAL A 353 -11.17 -18.22 3.60
C VAL A 353 -10.69 -16.96 2.90
N GLY A 354 -9.84 -16.19 3.56
CA GLY A 354 -9.04 -15.13 2.95
C GLY A 354 -7.62 -15.62 2.64
N LYS A 355 -7.18 -15.47 1.38
CA LYS A 355 -5.95 -16.07 0.84
C LYS A 355 -4.84 -15.05 0.57
N THR A 356 -3.59 -15.50 0.52
CA THR A 356 -2.39 -14.67 0.20
C THR A 356 -2.40 -14.11 -1.22
N ASN A 357 -3.12 -14.76 -2.14
CA ASN A 357 -3.30 -14.28 -3.51
C ASN A 357 -4.40 -13.21 -3.62
N GLY A 358 -4.83 -12.62 -2.50
CA GLY A 358 -5.84 -11.56 -2.43
C GLY A 358 -7.28 -12.06 -2.53
N ARG A 359 -7.52 -13.34 -2.90
CA ARG A 359 -8.87 -13.86 -3.17
C ARG A 359 -9.58 -14.38 -1.93
N VAL A 360 -10.91 -14.46 -2.04
CA VAL A 360 -11.78 -15.14 -1.07
C VAL A 360 -12.22 -16.50 -1.61
N ALA A 361 -12.23 -17.52 -0.75
CA ALA A 361 -12.75 -18.85 -1.06
C ALA A 361 -13.72 -19.34 0.02
N VAL A 362 -14.45 -20.40 -0.27
CA VAL A 362 -15.30 -21.12 0.68
C VAL A 362 -14.96 -22.61 0.68
N ILE A 363 -15.06 -23.25 1.84
CA ILE A 363 -15.05 -24.69 2.02
C ILE A 363 -16.38 -25.08 2.66
N TYR A 364 -17.23 -25.76 1.89
CA TYR A 364 -18.53 -26.20 2.37
C TYR A 364 -18.42 -27.39 3.33
N ASN A 365 -19.24 -27.37 4.38
CA ASN A 365 -19.46 -28.54 5.22
C ASN A 365 -20.54 -29.43 4.59
N THR A 366 -20.17 -30.64 4.21
CA THR A 366 -21.07 -31.64 3.61
C THR A 366 -21.39 -32.80 4.57
N GLY A 367 -20.99 -32.65 5.83
CA GLY A 367 -21.16 -33.64 6.88
C GLY A 367 -22.44 -33.40 7.68
N THR A 368 -22.29 -33.36 9.00
CA THR A 368 -23.37 -33.03 9.93
C THR A 368 -22.92 -31.96 10.90
N LYS A 369 -23.84 -31.47 11.75
CA LYS A 369 -23.52 -30.50 12.80
C LYS A 369 -22.49 -31.00 13.81
N THR A 370 -22.45 -32.30 14.05
CA THR A 370 -21.57 -32.93 15.05
C THR A 370 -20.35 -33.61 14.43
N GLU A 371 -20.36 -33.81 13.11
CA GLU A 371 -19.26 -34.44 12.36
C GLU A 371 -19.11 -33.74 11.01
N PRO A 372 -18.41 -32.59 10.97
CA PRO A 372 -18.18 -31.86 9.73
C PRO A 372 -17.36 -32.64 8.70
N LYS A 373 -17.69 -32.47 7.42
CA LYS A 373 -16.92 -33.05 6.30
C LYS A 373 -16.58 -31.99 5.27
N TRP A 374 -15.30 -31.80 5.04
CA TRP A 374 -14.79 -30.68 4.26
C TRP A 374 -14.57 -31.05 2.78
N GLY A 375 -15.07 -30.19 1.90
CA GLY A 375 -14.70 -30.17 0.49
C GLY A 375 -13.32 -29.55 0.25
N GLN A 376 -13.01 -29.28 -1.01
CA GLN A 376 -11.86 -28.45 -1.39
C GLN A 376 -12.26 -26.96 -1.38
N PRO A 377 -11.32 -26.03 -1.15
CA PRO A 377 -11.59 -24.60 -1.26
C PRO A 377 -12.03 -24.21 -2.68
N VAL A 378 -13.14 -23.48 -2.78
CA VAL A 378 -13.66 -22.93 -4.04
C VAL A 378 -13.59 -21.40 -3.96
N GLU A 379 -12.85 -20.77 -4.87
CA GLU A 379 -12.75 -19.30 -4.93
C GLU A 379 -14.08 -18.69 -5.37
N LEU A 380 -14.54 -17.68 -4.64
CA LEU A 380 -15.84 -17.04 -4.85
C LEU A 380 -15.79 -16.06 -6.03
N LYS A 381 -16.84 -16.10 -6.86
CA LYS A 381 -16.98 -15.27 -8.05
C LYS A 381 -17.62 -13.92 -7.74
N GLY A 382 -17.18 -12.91 -8.50
CA GLY A 382 -17.80 -11.60 -8.62
C GLY A 382 -18.27 -11.35 -10.05
N ASP A 383 -19.34 -10.58 -10.21
CA ASP A 383 -19.92 -10.25 -11.52
C ASP A 383 -19.26 -9.04 -12.21
N ALA A 384 -18.44 -8.27 -11.50
CA ALA A 384 -17.80 -7.12 -12.11
C ALA A 384 -16.55 -7.49 -12.92
N GLY A 385 -16.44 -6.86 -14.09
CA GLY A 385 -15.25 -6.90 -14.92
C GLY A 385 -14.61 -5.51 -14.93
N THR A 386 -13.87 -5.16 -13.89
CA THR A 386 -13.02 -3.97 -13.91
C THR A 386 -11.95 -4.13 -14.96
N LYS A 387 -11.85 -3.15 -15.86
CA LYS A 387 -10.76 -3.12 -16.82
C LYS A 387 -9.49 -2.74 -16.06
N PRO A 388 -8.40 -3.50 -16.21
CA PRO A 388 -7.13 -3.11 -15.60
C PRO A 388 -6.69 -1.71 -16.03
N PHE A 389 -6.09 -0.97 -15.09
CA PHE A 389 -5.43 0.29 -15.39
C PHE A 389 -4.16 0.07 -16.21
N ARG A 390 -3.83 1.03 -17.07
CA ARG A 390 -2.57 1.11 -17.80
C ARG A 390 -1.68 2.15 -17.13
N LEU A 391 -0.68 1.72 -16.38
CA LEU A 391 0.27 2.62 -15.73
C LEU A 391 1.37 3.05 -16.69
N PRO A 392 1.87 4.30 -16.61
CA PRO A 392 2.93 4.78 -17.49
C PRO A 392 4.25 4.02 -17.29
N SER A 393 4.77 3.42 -18.36
CA SER A 393 6.05 2.69 -18.31
C SER A 393 7.24 3.65 -18.21
N GLY A 394 8.24 3.30 -17.40
CA GLY A 394 9.41 4.16 -17.16
C GLY A 394 9.18 5.31 -16.18
N TRP A 395 7.97 5.40 -15.60
CA TRP A 395 7.61 6.35 -14.56
C TRP A 395 7.40 5.62 -13.23
N ASP A 396 7.92 6.21 -12.17
CA ASP A 396 7.61 5.86 -10.80
C ASP A 396 6.45 6.74 -10.33
N ILE A 397 5.42 6.13 -9.72
CA ILE A 397 4.15 6.82 -9.45
C ILE A 397 3.60 6.49 -8.06
N SER A 398 2.88 7.43 -7.48
CA SER A 398 2.08 7.21 -6.28
C SER A 398 0.77 7.99 -6.38
N TYR A 399 -0.34 7.32 -6.11
CA TYR A 399 -1.66 7.94 -6.05
C TYR A 399 -2.32 7.75 -4.67
N GLY A 400 -1.51 7.64 -3.60
CA GLY A 400 -2.01 7.76 -2.24
C GLY A 400 -2.64 6.50 -1.62
N LEU A 401 -2.49 5.32 -2.23
CA LEU A 401 -3.07 4.08 -1.68
C LEU A 401 -2.64 3.78 -0.24
N GLU A 402 -1.34 3.88 0.06
CA GLU A 402 -0.79 3.67 1.42
C GLU A 402 -1.14 4.81 2.40
N ARG A 403 -2.01 5.74 1.99
CA ARG A 403 -2.46 6.88 2.78
C ARG A 403 -3.98 6.98 2.80
N GLY A 404 -4.72 5.96 2.35
CA GLY A 404 -6.19 6.03 2.34
C GLY A 404 -6.71 7.02 1.29
N ASN A 405 -6.07 7.10 0.12
CA ASN A 405 -6.63 7.79 -1.04
C ASN A 405 -7.66 6.92 -1.75
N PHE A 406 -8.83 6.79 -1.13
CA PHE A 406 -9.93 5.99 -1.63
C PHE A 406 -10.30 6.37 -3.07
N TYR A 407 -10.45 5.37 -3.92
CA TYR A 407 -10.80 5.46 -5.34
C TYR A 407 -9.80 6.19 -6.24
N GLY A 408 -8.65 6.64 -5.72
CA GLY A 408 -7.63 7.30 -6.52
C GLY A 408 -7.03 6.37 -7.58
N TYR A 409 -6.80 6.86 -8.79
CA TYR A 409 -6.16 6.09 -9.85
C TYR A 409 -5.29 6.94 -10.78
N MET A 410 -4.40 6.27 -11.51
CA MET A 410 -3.68 6.79 -12.67
C MET A 410 -3.85 5.81 -13.82
N ASN A 411 -4.23 6.30 -15.00
CA ASN A 411 -4.50 5.46 -16.16
C ASN A 411 -4.07 6.16 -17.45
N VAL A 412 -3.25 5.49 -18.25
CA VAL A 412 -2.91 5.90 -19.60
C VAL A 412 -4.10 5.61 -20.50
N VAL A 413 -4.64 6.64 -21.13
CA VAL A 413 -5.84 6.58 -21.96
C VAL A 413 -5.58 7.14 -23.35
N THR A 414 -6.19 6.52 -24.36
CA THR A 414 -6.30 7.07 -25.71
C THR A 414 -7.64 7.82 -25.85
N ALA A 415 -7.81 8.59 -26.92
CA ALA A 415 -9.10 9.22 -27.24
C ALA A 415 -10.24 8.19 -27.44
N ALA A 416 -9.93 6.94 -27.77
CA ALA A 416 -10.90 5.86 -27.91
C ALA A 416 -11.34 5.28 -26.55
N ASP A 417 -10.46 5.29 -25.56
CA ASP A 417 -10.80 4.85 -24.19
C ASP A 417 -11.55 5.94 -23.43
N ASP A 418 -11.20 7.20 -23.69
CA ASP A 418 -11.76 8.38 -23.04
C ASP A 418 -11.86 9.55 -24.04
N PRO A 419 -13.04 9.85 -24.57
CA PRO A 419 -13.25 10.97 -25.50
C PRO A 419 -12.85 12.32 -24.92
N ASP A 420 -12.95 12.51 -23.61
CA ASP A 420 -12.58 13.75 -22.94
C ASP A 420 -11.06 13.93 -22.86
N ALA A 421 -10.27 12.87 -23.07
CA ALA A 421 -8.81 12.92 -23.02
C ALA A 421 -8.24 13.81 -24.15
N ASN A 422 -8.67 13.59 -25.40
CA ASN A 422 -8.24 14.33 -26.60
C ASN A 422 -6.76 14.82 -26.54
N PRO A 423 -5.78 13.89 -26.56
CA PRO A 423 -4.36 14.22 -26.38
C PRO A 423 -3.86 15.11 -27.54
N PRO A 424 -3.19 16.24 -27.24
CA PRO A 424 -2.79 17.22 -28.26
C PRO A 424 -1.58 16.80 -29.11
N GLU A 425 -0.62 16.04 -28.57
CA GLU A 425 0.66 15.77 -29.25
C GLU A 425 0.96 14.26 -29.42
N GLY A 426 0.06 13.39 -28.95
CA GLY A 426 0.28 11.93 -28.89
C GLY A 426 -0.95 11.07 -29.21
N LYS A 427 -0.76 9.75 -29.15
CA LYS A 427 -1.87 8.76 -29.26
C LYS A 427 -2.53 8.47 -27.91
N ALA A 428 -1.89 8.86 -26.82
CA ALA A 428 -2.35 8.64 -25.45
C ALA A 428 -2.00 9.85 -24.58
N CYS A 429 -2.57 9.91 -23.39
CA CYS A 429 -2.17 10.80 -22.31
C CYS A 429 -2.41 10.12 -20.97
N LEU A 430 -1.86 10.66 -19.88
CA LEU A 430 -2.14 10.16 -18.54
C LEU A 430 -3.37 10.85 -17.96
N LYS A 431 -4.41 10.08 -17.62
CA LYS A 431 -5.55 10.49 -16.80
C LYS A 431 -5.30 10.16 -15.35
N VAL A 432 -5.55 11.10 -14.46
CA VAL A 432 -5.45 10.94 -13.01
C VAL A 432 -6.73 11.47 -12.37
N GLY A 433 -7.30 10.72 -11.43
CA GLY A 433 -8.55 11.11 -10.78
C GLY A 433 -9.07 10.05 -9.83
N TYR A 434 -10.40 9.99 -9.72
CA TYR A 434 -11.11 9.09 -8.82
C TYR A 434 -12.12 8.23 -9.58
N VAL A 435 -12.16 6.93 -9.27
CA VAL A 435 -13.22 6.04 -9.74
C VAL A 435 -14.52 6.45 -9.02
N PRO A 436 -15.67 6.53 -9.72
CA PRO A 436 -16.94 6.77 -9.05
C PRO A 436 -17.21 5.67 -8.01
N SER A 437 -17.54 6.06 -6.78
CA SER A 437 -17.88 5.10 -5.73
C SER A 437 -19.20 4.39 -6.08
N PRO A 438 -19.22 3.04 -6.12
CA PRO A 438 -20.45 2.28 -6.35
C PRO A 438 -21.28 2.07 -5.07
N ASN A 439 -20.83 2.60 -3.91
CA ASN A 439 -21.43 2.33 -2.61
C ASN A 439 -22.91 2.76 -2.57
N LYS A 440 -23.79 1.86 -2.11
CA LYS A 440 -25.24 2.07 -1.96
C LYS A 440 -25.68 2.00 -0.50
N VAL A 441 -25.06 1.13 0.30
CA VAL A 441 -25.36 0.98 1.73
C VAL A 441 -24.50 1.95 2.55
N MET A 442 -23.20 2.02 2.23
CA MET A 442 -22.24 2.91 2.87
C MET A 442 -22.26 4.30 2.24
N ALA A 443 -22.12 5.33 3.07
CA ALA A 443 -21.85 6.66 2.53
C ALA A 443 -20.49 6.65 1.80
N PRO A 444 -20.36 7.29 0.63
CA PRO A 444 -19.06 7.52 0.02
C PRO A 444 -18.11 8.20 1.02
N PRO A 445 -16.79 7.92 0.95
CA PRO A 445 -15.82 8.60 1.80
C PRO A 445 -15.99 10.10 1.70
N ALA A 446 -16.15 10.76 2.86
CA ALA A 446 -16.18 12.21 2.90
C ALA A 446 -14.79 12.74 2.50
N ALA A 447 -14.71 13.97 2.00
CA ALA A 447 -13.43 14.56 1.60
C ALA A 447 -12.37 14.59 2.73
N ASN A 448 -12.81 14.56 4.00
CA ASN A 448 -11.96 14.48 5.19
C ASN A 448 -11.66 13.04 5.66
N SER A 449 -12.26 12.00 5.07
CA SER A 449 -11.93 10.59 5.34
C SER A 449 -10.56 10.19 4.77
N TYR A 450 -10.06 10.96 3.81
CA TYR A 450 -8.72 10.86 3.26
C TYR A 450 -7.71 11.19 4.36
N SER A 451 -6.79 10.27 4.68
CA SER A 451 -5.90 10.50 5.80
C SER A 451 -5.03 11.74 5.54
N GLY A 452 -4.88 12.60 6.55
CA GLY A 452 -3.99 13.76 6.45
C GLY A 452 -2.52 13.35 6.31
N SER A 453 -1.63 14.34 6.20
CA SER A 453 -0.19 14.08 6.35
C SER A 453 0.07 13.28 7.63
N LEU A 454 0.85 12.21 7.48
CA LEU A 454 1.10 11.24 8.52
C LEU A 454 2.13 11.68 9.58
N ASP A 455 2.91 12.74 9.29
CA ASP A 455 3.77 13.41 10.27
C ASP A 455 4.01 14.88 9.90
N PRO A 456 3.50 15.86 10.66
CA PRO A 456 3.71 17.28 10.39
C PRO A 456 5.14 17.78 10.67
N LYS A 457 6.01 16.97 11.30
CA LYS A 457 7.40 17.33 11.65
C LYS A 457 8.44 16.80 10.67
N VAL A 458 8.06 15.89 9.76
CA VAL A 458 8.95 15.39 8.73
C VAL A 458 8.85 16.32 7.53
N GLU A 459 9.82 17.23 7.41
CA GLU A 459 10.01 17.96 6.17
C GLU A 459 10.27 16.96 5.05
N HIS A 460 9.48 17.06 3.98
CA HIS A 460 9.78 16.39 2.73
C HIS A 460 11.18 16.81 2.28
N LYS A 461 12.14 15.90 2.37
CA LYS A 461 13.46 16.12 1.78
C LYS A 461 13.25 16.35 0.29
N LYS A 462 13.88 17.38 -0.27
CA LYS A 462 13.91 17.66 -1.71
C LYS A 462 14.17 16.37 -2.48
N ALA A 463 13.58 16.23 -3.67
CA ALA A 463 13.72 15.04 -4.52
C ALA A 463 15.13 14.48 -4.47
N ASP A 464 15.25 13.21 -4.03
CA ASP A 464 16.54 12.54 -3.96
C ASP A 464 17.01 12.18 -5.37
N PRO A 465 18.03 12.86 -5.92
CA PRO A 465 18.52 12.58 -7.27
C PRO A 465 19.42 11.34 -7.29
N ALA A 466 19.81 10.81 -6.12
CA ALA A 466 20.62 9.60 -5.98
C ALA A 466 19.80 8.31 -6.19
N GLY A 467 18.47 8.37 -6.04
CA GLY A 467 17.54 7.37 -6.55
C GLY A 467 17.44 6.08 -5.74
N GLU A 468 17.53 6.15 -4.41
CA GLU A 468 17.30 4.96 -3.57
C GLU A 468 15.81 4.75 -3.21
N ASP A 469 15.04 5.83 -3.08
CA ASP A 469 13.64 5.79 -2.62
C ASP A 469 12.61 5.72 -3.77
N ARG A 470 11.50 4.99 -3.57
CA ARG A 470 10.32 4.91 -4.48
C ARG A 470 9.36 6.11 -4.32
N ALA A 471 8.51 6.40 -5.29
CA ALA A 471 7.53 7.49 -5.24
C ALA A 471 6.59 7.36 -4.03
N VAL A 472 6.24 6.13 -3.63
CA VAL A 472 5.45 5.89 -2.43
C VAL A 472 6.19 6.31 -1.15
N GLU A 473 7.51 6.17 -1.11
CA GLU A 473 8.40 6.58 -0.01
C GLU A 473 8.52 8.10 0.10
N VAL A 474 8.67 8.76 -1.04
CA VAL A 474 8.68 10.23 -1.16
C VAL A 474 7.38 10.82 -0.62
N MET A 475 6.25 10.20 -0.94
CA MET A 475 4.92 10.72 -0.60
C MET A 475 4.42 10.38 0.80
N ARG A 476 5.22 9.75 1.65
CA ARG A 476 4.77 9.20 2.96
C ARG A 476 4.17 10.23 3.90
N VAL A 477 4.60 11.48 3.81
CA VAL A 477 4.18 12.58 4.69
C VAL A 477 3.31 13.60 3.98
N MET A 478 2.83 13.25 2.79
CA MET A 478 1.90 14.09 2.04
C MET A 478 0.45 13.78 2.42
N PRO A 479 -0.48 14.73 2.28
CA PRO A 479 -1.91 14.43 2.35
C PRO A 479 -2.29 13.28 1.42
N ALA A 480 -3.23 12.43 1.81
CA ALA A 480 -3.61 11.23 1.05
C ALA A 480 -3.99 11.54 -0.40
N ASN A 481 -4.71 12.62 -0.64
CA ASN A 481 -5.15 13.07 -1.96
C ASN A 481 -4.05 13.73 -2.82
N THR A 482 -2.78 13.51 -2.47
CA THR A 482 -1.63 13.96 -3.23
C THR A 482 -1.08 12.83 -4.10
N PHE A 483 -0.86 13.17 -5.37
CA PHE A 483 -0.39 12.32 -6.43
C PHE A 483 1.04 12.72 -6.81
N LEU A 484 1.85 11.74 -7.19
CA LEU A 484 3.24 11.93 -7.63
C LEU A 484 3.51 11.13 -8.90
N LEU A 485 4.12 11.79 -9.88
CA LEU A 485 4.83 11.16 -10.97
C LEU A 485 6.31 11.53 -10.88
N ARG A 486 7.19 10.57 -11.13
CA ARG A 486 8.63 10.76 -11.05
C ARG A 486 9.38 10.03 -12.16
N VAL A 487 10.38 10.71 -12.70
CA VAL A 487 11.45 10.13 -13.51
C VAL A 487 12.77 10.41 -12.80
N TYR A 488 13.55 9.37 -12.54
CA TYR A 488 14.85 9.47 -11.87
C TYR A 488 15.99 9.10 -12.83
N GLY A 489 17.23 9.39 -12.44
CA GLY A 489 18.42 9.04 -13.22
C GLY A 489 18.55 9.80 -14.54
N VAL A 490 17.96 10.99 -14.61
CA VAL A 490 18.03 11.83 -15.80
C VAL A 490 19.46 12.39 -15.94
N PRO A 491 20.15 12.19 -17.08
CA PRO A 491 21.52 12.62 -17.25
C PRO A 491 21.58 14.13 -17.53
N LEU A 492 21.59 14.92 -16.46
CA LEU A 492 21.85 16.35 -16.52
C LEU A 492 23.34 16.61 -16.67
N LYS A 493 23.73 17.78 -17.17
CA LYS A 493 25.12 18.21 -17.34
C LYS A 493 25.33 19.57 -16.70
N VAL A 494 26.46 19.72 -16.03
CA VAL A 494 26.86 20.97 -15.37
C VAL A 494 27.04 22.08 -16.42
N GLU A 495 26.67 23.30 -16.06
CA GLU A 495 26.67 24.50 -16.89
C GLU A 495 25.77 24.47 -18.13
N LYS A 496 24.84 23.51 -18.22
CA LYS A 496 23.80 23.47 -19.25
C LYS A 496 22.49 24.08 -18.77
N SER A 497 21.72 24.59 -19.72
CA SER A 497 20.36 25.08 -19.48
C SER A 497 19.36 24.05 -19.95
N TYR A 498 18.24 23.98 -19.26
CA TYR A 498 17.21 23.00 -19.48
C TYR A 498 15.84 23.66 -19.42
N THR A 499 14.87 23.07 -20.13
CA THR A 499 13.45 23.40 -20.03
C THR A 499 12.70 22.14 -19.65
N ILE A 500 11.95 22.19 -18.54
CA ILE A 500 10.89 21.21 -18.28
C ILE A 500 9.61 21.78 -18.88
N SER A 501 8.89 20.98 -19.64
CA SER A 501 7.58 21.36 -20.14
C SER A 501 6.62 20.18 -20.19
N PHE A 502 5.33 20.45 -20.08
CA PHE A 502 4.26 19.49 -20.29
C PHE A 502 2.94 20.21 -20.55
N LYS A 503 1.96 19.48 -21.06
CA LYS A 503 0.59 19.94 -21.22
C LYS A 503 -0.27 19.38 -20.10
N VAL A 504 -1.15 20.22 -19.56
CA VAL A 504 -2.07 19.83 -18.50
C VAL A 504 -3.46 20.40 -18.75
N LYS A 505 -4.49 19.62 -18.42
CA LYS A 505 -5.88 20.10 -18.29
C LYS A 505 -6.58 19.36 -17.19
N GLY A 506 -7.68 19.90 -16.68
CA GLY A 506 -8.50 19.22 -15.69
C GLY A 506 -9.28 20.17 -14.81
N SER A 507 -10.00 19.57 -13.87
CA SER A 507 -10.79 20.25 -12.86
C SER A 507 -10.47 19.68 -11.47
N GLY A 508 -10.61 20.50 -10.44
CA GLY A 508 -10.41 20.08 -9.05
C GLY A 508 -8.94 19.99 -8.61
N LEU A 509 -7.99 20.47 -9.42
CA LEU A 509 -6.60 20.64 -9.01
C LEU A 509 -6.51 21.81 -8.00
N SER A 510 -6.16 21.53 -6.75
CA SER A 510 -6.02 22.56 -5.70
C SER A 510 -4.61 23.13 -5.61
N GLY A 511 -3.63 22.43 -6.18
CA GLY A 511 -2.24 22.85 -6.25
C GLY A 511 -1.40 21.81 -6.99
N GLY A 512 -0.56 22.28 -7.91
CA GLY A 512 0.40 21.46 -8.63
C GLY A 512 1.79 22.08 -8.56
N GLN A 513 2.80 21.22 -8.48
CA GLN A 513 4.20 21.60 -8.46
C GLN A 513 4.99 20.66 -9.35
N VAL A 514 5.80 21.24 -10.23
CA VAL A 514 6.85 20.50 -10.92
C VAL A 514 8.19 20.85 -10.29
N MET A 515 9.01 19.84 -10.05
CA MET A 515 10.35 19.98 -9.48
C MET A 515 11.38 19.28 -10.37
N ALA A 516 12.50 19.96 -10.61
CA ALA A 516 13.74 19.34 -11.05
C ALA A 516 14.71 19.36 -9.88
N ALA A 517 15.24 18.22 -9.48
CA ALA A 517 16.36 18.13 -8.54
C ALA A 517 17.55 17.42 -9.16
N TRP A 518 18.73 17.70 -8.65
CA TRP A 518 19.98 17.17 -9.17
C TRP A 518 21.01 16.96 -8.08
N ASN A 519 21.84 15.96 -8.29
CA ASN A 519 23.04 15.69 -7.52
C ASN A 519 24.23 15.63 -8.47
N ILE A 520 25.31 16.30 -8.11
CA ILE A 520 26.54 16.43 -8.88
C ILE A 520 27.66 15.90 -7.99
N THR A 521 28.28 14.81 -8.42
CA THR A 521 29.32 14.13 -7.65
C THR A 521 30.60 13.99 -8.48
N ARG A 522 31.74 14.30 -7.86
CA ARG A 522 33.05 14.06 -8.44
C ARG A 522 33.89 13.23 -7.47
N LYS A 523 34.36 12.07 -7.91
CA LYS A 523 35.31 11.27 -7.15
C LYS A 523 36.70 11.91 -7.17
N LEU A 524 37.29 12.11 -6.00
CA LEU A 524 38.61 12.71 -5.84
C LEU A 524 39.73 11.66 -5.77
N SER A 525 39.49 10.53 -5.10
CA SER A 525 40.38 9.35 -5.13
C SER A 525 39.62 8.05 -4.83
N ASP A 526 40.29 6.91 -5.01
CA ASP A 526 39.78 5.58 -4.61
C ASP A 526 39.83 5.35 -3.09
N ASP A 527 40.62 6.15 -2.38
CA ASP A 527 40.77 6.06 -0.93
C ASP A 527 39.48 6.45 -0.21
N ARG A 528 39.23 5.80 0.91
CA ARG A 528 38.15 6.19 1.82
C ARG A 528 38.71 7.16 2.86
N LYS A 529 38.00 8.25 3.11
CA LYS A 529 38.34 9.20 4.17
C LYS A 529 37.78 8.70 5.50
N ILE A 530 38.59 8.80 6.54
CA ILE A 530 38.20 8.48 7.91
C ILE A 530 37.85 9.80 8.61
N GLU A 531 36.61 9.96 9.05
CA GLU A 531 36.18 11.09 9.86
C GLU A 531 35.88 10.63 11.29
N GLY A 532 36.45 11.33 12.27
CA GLY A 532 36.15 11.12 13.69
C GLY A 532 34.84 11.82 14.08
N GLY A 533 33.89 11.06 14.61
CA GLY A 533 32.64 11.56 15.18
C GLY A 533 32.77 11.86 16.67
N SER A 534 31.74 12.49 17.23
CA SER A 534 31.62 12.68 18.68
C SER A 534 31.54 11.34 19.41
N ARG A 535 32.26 11.21 20.54
CA ARG A 535 32.39 9.99 21.38
C ARG A 535 33.15 8.81 20.75
N GLY A 536 34.02 9.06 19.77
CA GLY A 536 34.95 8.03 19.26
C GLY A 536 34.37 7.16 18.14
N ASP A 537 33.19 7.49 17.61
CA ASP A 537 32.66 6.88 16.39
C ASP A 537 33.56 7.22 15.19
N VAL A 538 33.84 6.27 14.32
CA VAL A 538 34.66 6.47 13.12
C VAL A 538 33.80 6.24 11.88
N LYS A 539 33.66 7.27 11.03
CA LYS A 539 32.91 7.16 9.77
C LYS A 539 33.89 7.05 8.60
N ILE A 540 33.81 5.94 7.89
CA ILE A 540 34.52 5.76 6.63
C ILE A 540 33.63 6.30 5.51
N ILE A 541 34.04 7.40 4.88
CA ILE A 541 33.29 8.03 3.78
C ILE A 541 34.07 7.98 2.47
N ARG A 542 33.35 8.01 1.35
CA ARG A 542 33.95 8.09 0.02
C ARG A 542 34.65 9.43 -0.14
N ASN A 543 35.84 9.47 -0.76
CA ASN A 543 36.52 10.72 -1.07
C ASN A 543 35.91 11.36 -2.33
N VAL A 544 34.79 12.06 -2.16
CA VAL A 544 34.01 12.69 -3.24
C VAL A 544 33.72 14.16 -2.91
N LEU A 545 33.63 15.00 -3.94
CA LEU A 545 32.93 16.28 -3.87
C LEU A 545 31.48 16.05 -4.29
N GLU A 546 30.55 16.71 -3.61
CA GLU A 546 29.12 16.56 -3.87
C GLU A 546 28.42 17.92 -3.74
N GLU A 547 27.56 18.24 -4.71
CA GLU A 547 26.68 19.40 -4.67
C GLU A 547 25.30 19.00 -5.18
N SER A 548 24.25 19.37 -4.44
CA SER A 548 22.86 19.11 -4.81
C SER A 548 22.06 20.40 -4.91
N GLY A 549 21.03 20.39 -5.76
CA GLY A 549 20.12 21.52 -5.91
C GLY A 549 18.77 21.10 -6.44
N SER A 550 17.82 22.03 -6.38
CA SER A 550 16.49 21.86 -6.95
C SER A 550 15.95 23.18 -7.48
N ILE A 551 15.04 23.08 -8.45
CA ILE A 551 14.16 24.16 -8.88
C ILE A 551 12.73 23.64 -8.87
N GLU A 552 11.82 24.51 -8.46
CA GLU A 552 10.41 24.22 -8.33
C GLU A 552 9.60 25.30 -9.06
N ALA A 553 8.49 24.88 -9.67
CA ALA A 553 7.53 25.79 -10.27
C ALA A 553 6.10 25.31 -10.00
N PRO A 554 5.21 26.18 -9.50
CA PRO A 554 3.81 25.83 -9.38
C PRO A 554 3.16 25.75 -10.76
N PHE A 555 2.11 24.96 -10.88
CA PHE A 555 1.23 24.95 -12.06
C PHE A 555 -0.23 24.85 -11.64
N SER A 556 -1.11 25.20 -12.57
CA SER A 556 -2.56 25.05 -12.45
C SER A 556 -3.11 24.38 -13.71
N ALA A 557 -4.35 23.90 -13.65
CA ALA A 557 -5.03 23.28 -14.76
C ALA A 557 -6.44 23.87 -14.88
N GLY A 558 -6.85 24.14 -16.11
CA GLY A 558 -8.22 24.53 -16.45
C GLY A 558 -8.88 23.48 -17.36
N PRO A 559 -10.11 23.74 -17.83
CA PRO A 559 -10.83 22.78 -18.68
C PRO A 559 -10.16 22.53 -20.05
N ALA A 560 -9.32 23.46 -20.51
CA ALA A 560 -8.56 23.34 -21.74
C ALA A 560 -7.09 22.97 -21.48
N TRP A 561 -6.46 22.31 -22.46
CA TRP A 561 -5.02 22.06 -22.44
C TRP A 561 -4.23 23.36 -22.38
N ALA A 562 -3.34 23.44 -21.40
CA ALA A 562 -2.41 24.55 -21.21
C ALA A 562 -0.98 24.02 -21.14
N ASP A 563 -0.04 24.79 -21.70
CA ASP A 563 1.38 24.53 -21.60
C ASP A 563 1.93 25.01 -20.25
N VAL A 564 2.65 24.13 -19.57
CA VAL A 564 3.49 24.46 -18.41
C VAL A 564 4.93 24.36 -18.87
N SER A 565 5.73 25.39 -18.61
CA SER A 565 7.14 25.41 -18.97
C SER A 565 7.97 26.15 -17.93
N LYS A 566 9.13 25.58 -17.59
CA LYS A 566 10.10 26.21 -16.70
C LYS A 566 11.52 25.99 -17.19
N ASP A 567 12.20 27.11 -17.41
CA ASP A 567 13.63 27.14 -17.67
C ASP A 567 14.43 27.11 -16.38
N PHE A 568 15.54 26.39 -16.41
CA PHE A 568 16.55 26.40 -15.36
C PHE A 568 17.95 26.16 -15.92
N ARG A 569 18.96 26.62 -15.19
CA ARG A 569 20.36 26.35 -15.49
C ARG A 569 20.95 25.50 -14.39
N LEU A 570 21.64 24.43 -14.77
CA LEU A 570 22.40 23.64 -13.83
C LEU A 570 23.76 24.31 -13.61
N SER A 571 23.96 24.95 -12.46
CA SER A 571 25.22 25.59 -12.09
C SER A 571 25.77 25.00 -10.81
N VAL A 572 27.10 24.91 -10.70
CA VAL A 572 27.81 24.51 -9.48
C VAL A 572 28.40 25.72 -8.77
N LYS A 573 28.35 25.71 -7.44
CA LYS A 573 29.06 26.67 -6.58
C LYS A 573 30.53 26.29 -6.47
N ASP A 574 30.85 25.00 -6.33
CA ASP A 574 32.24 24.53 -6.31
C ASP A 574 32.77 24.33 -7.74
N ARG A 575 33.69 25.20 -8.17
CA ARG A 575 34.33 25.12 -9.49
C ARG A 575 35.08 23.81 -9.73
N LYS A 576 35.47 23.07 -8.67
CA LYS A 576 36.09 21.74 -8.80
C LYS A 576 35.12 20.70 -9.33
N LEU A 577 33.81 20.94 -9.30
CA LEU A 577 32.79 20.10 -9.94
C LEU A 577 32.60 20.42 -11.43
N ASN A 578 33.28 21.44 -11.97
CA ASN A 578 33.33 21.70 -13.41
C ASN A 578 34.49 20.92 -14.06
N ASP A 579 34.42 19.60 -13.97
CA ASP A 579 35.45 18.67 -14.46
C ASP A 579 34.82 17.57 -15.31
N PRO A 580 35.47 17.10 -16.40
CA PRO A 580 34.93 16.04 -17.26
C PRO A 580 34.62 14.71 -16.56
N THR A 581 35.23 14.44 -15.41
CA THR A 581 34.98 13.23 -14.58
C THR A 581 33.78 13.37 -13.65
N THR A 582 33.15 14.54 -13.61
CA THR A 582 31.99 14.82 -12.77
C THR A 582 30.77 14.08 -13.31
N GLN A 583 30.10 13.35 -12.44
CA GLN A 583 28.85 12.69 -12.73
C GLN A 583 27.70 13.52 -12.18
N SER A 584 26.60 13.56 -12.92
CA SER A 584 25.38 14.24 -12.46
C SER A 584 24.16 13.41 -12.77
N SER A 585 23.28 13.29 -11.78
CA SER A 585 21.97 12.64 -11.90
C SER A 585 20.88 13.65 -11.55
N GLY A 586 19.76 13.54 -12.25
CA GLY A 586 18.57 14.35 -12.03
C GLY A 586 17.35 13.50 -11.71
N ALA A 587 16.44 14.09 -10.95
CA ALA A 587 15.08 13.61 -10.77
C ALA A 587 14.10 14.71 -11.18
N ILE A 588 13.06 14.33 -11.94
CA ILE A 588 11.95 15.21 -12.28
C ILE A 588 10.70 14.66 -11.61
N GLU A 589 10.02 15.51 -10.86
CA GLU A 589 8.82 15.17 -10.08
C GLU A 589 7.67 16.10 -10.43
N ILE A 590 6.48 15.53 -10.60
CA ILE A 590 5.21 16.25 -10.71
C ILE A 590 4.38 15.82 -9.51
N MET A 591 4.18 16.74 -8.58
CA MET A 591 3.36 16.53 -7.40
C MET A 591 2.13 17.42 -7.47
N PHE A 592 0.97 16.88 -7.17
CA PHE A 592 -0.26 17.66 -7.17
C PHE A 592 -1.35 17.05 -6.32
N THR A 593 -2.28 17.89 -5.91
CA THR A 593 -3.43 17.50 -5.09
C THR A 593 -4.70 17.67 -5.90
N LEU A 594 -5.56 16.66 -5.84
CA LEU A 594 -6.89 16.69 -6.44
C LEU A 594 -7.96 16.76 -5.36
N SER A 595 -9.05 17.43 -5.71
CA SER A 595 -10.29 17.43 -4.95
C SER A 595 -10.81 15.98 -4.90
N PRO A 596 -10.92 15.37 -3.72
CA PRO A 596 -11.28 13.96 -3.62
C PRO A 596 -12.65 13.66 -4.24
N GLY A 597 -12.77 12.52 -4.93
CA GLY A 597 -14.01 12.04 -5.55
C GLY A 597 -14.48 12.75 -6.83
N ALA A 598 -14.02 13.98 -7.10
CA ALA A 598 -14.46 14.78 -8.26
C ALA A 598 -13.32 15.32 -9.14
N GLY A 599 -12.10 15.42 -8.60
CA GLY A 599 -10.95 15.93 -9.34
C GLY A 599 -10.52 14.98 -10.44
N THR A 600 -10.26 15.53 -11.63
CA THR A 600 -9.67 14.80 -12.75
C THR A 600 -8.68 15.72 -13.46
N VAL A 601 -7.49 15.20 -13.74
CA VAL A 601 -6.44 15.92 -14.46
C VAL A 601 -5.82 15.00 -15.52
N TYR A 602 -5.43 15.60 -16.64
CA TYR A 602 -4.76 14.95 -17.73
C TYR A 602 -3.39 15.58 -17.93
N PHE A 603 -2.38 14.74 -18.20
CA PHE A 603 -1.03 15.16 -18.55
C PHE A 603 -0.64 14.57 -19.91
N ASP A 604 -0.04 15.40 -20.75
CA ASP A 604 0.54 14.98 -22.03
C ASP A 604 1.87 15.70 -22.29
N ASP A 605 2.63 15.19 -23.23
CA ASP A 605 3.82 15.82 -23.80
C ASP A 605 4.89 16.21 -22.77
N PHE A 606 5.14 15.35 -21.79
CA PHE A 606 6.14 15.66 -20.76
C PHE A 606 7.56 15.59 -21.32
N LYS A 607 8.26 16.72 -21.28
CA LYS A 607 9.58 16.93 -21.87
C LYS A 607 10.54 17.52 -20.86
N LEU A 608 11.79 17.05 -20.93
CA LEU A 608 12.95 17.78 -20.44
C LEU A 608 13.91 17.95 -21.59
N THR A 609 14.26 19.20 -21.88
CA THR A 609 15.00 19.55 -23.08
C THR A 609 16.29 20.29 -22.71
N GLU A 610 17.45 19.80 -23.16
CA GLU A 610 18.73 20.52 -23.08
C GLU A 610 18.74 21.66 -24.10
N LYS A 611 19.06 22.88 -23.66
CA LYS A 611 19.19 24.10 -24.47
C LYS A 611 20.64 24.37 -24.88
#